data_AF-A0A7C4J556-F1
#
_entry.id   AF-A0A7C4J556-F1
#
_cell.length_a   1.000
_cell.length_b   1.000
_cell.length_c   1.000
_cell.angle_alpha   90.00
_cell.angle_beta   90.00
_cell.angle_gamma   90.00
#
_symmetry.space_group_name_H-M   'P 1'
#
loop_
_entity.id
_entity.type
_entity.pdbx_description
1 polymer ?
#
loop_
_entity_poly.entity_id
_entity_poly.type
_entity_poly.pdbx_seq_one_letter_code
_entity_poly.pdbx_strand_id
1 'polypeptide(L)'
;MQTVTIDLPKMYGDHHVSEVRRLLLALPGVEDVYASSAFHVVRVRIDETTVTEADLRTRLDSAGYLGELAVEVEAWKSGTPKETEDNPFRHTVALEGVKTVTFGQQVEEAGRPLWPCPGMGPLQKMDE
;
A
#
# COMPACT_ATOMS: atom_id res chain seq x y z
N MET A 1 -8.18 -26.33 -15.12
CA MET A 1 -6.93 -25.58 -14.98
C MET A 1 -7.12 -24.28 -15.70
N GLN A 2 -7.18 -23.20 -14.94
CA GLN A 2 -7.56 -21.89 -15.44
C GLN A 2 -6.51 -20.87 -15.08
N THR A 3 -6.33 -19.87 -15.95
CA THR A 3 -5.53 -18.69 -15.67
C THR A 3 -6.46 -17.51 -15.43
N VAL A 4 -6.36 -16.91 -14.26
CA VAL A 4 -7.13 -15.74 -13.83
C VAL A 4 -6.20 -14.53 -13.78
N THR A 5 -6.65 -13.38 -14.29
CA THR A 5 -5.89 -12.12 -14.23
C THR A 5 -6.71 -11.08 -13.47
N ILE A 6 -6.10 -10.44 -12.47
CA ILE A 6 -6.75 -9.48 -11.57
C ILE A 6 -5.90 -8.22 -11.48
N ASP A 7 -6.53 -7.07 -11.66
CA ASP A 7 -5.91 -5.77 -11.43
C ASP A 7 -5.77 -5.48 -9.93
N LEU A 8 -4.58 -5.03 -9.54
CA LEU A 8 -4.20 -4.67 -8.18
C LEU A 8 -3.68 -3.23 -8.12
N PRO A 9 -4.56 -2.20 -8.22
CA PRO A 9 -4.15 -0.80 -8.37
C PRO A 9 -3.29 -0.25 -7.24
N LYS A 10 -3.22 -0.96 -6.09
CA LYS A 10 -2.45 -0.59 -4.90
C LYS A 10 -1.14 -1.38 -4.75
N MET A 11 -0.75 -2.18 -5.73
CA MET A 11 0.48 -3.00 -5.70
C MET A 11 1.71 -2.22 -6.17
N TYR A 12 2.20 -1.28 -5.35
CA TYR A 12 3.40 -0.49 -5.61
C TYR A 12 4.63 -1.06 -4.91
N GLY A 13 5.68 -1.39 -5.68
CA GLY A 13 6.95 -1.88 -5.15
C GLY A 13 7.10 -3.40 -5.13
N ASP A 14 8.32 -3.84 -4.86
CA ASP A 14 8.75 -5.25 -4.83
C ASP A 14 8.21 -6.01 -3.61
N HIS A 15 8.20 -5.37 -2.44
CA HIS A 15 7.66 -5.95 -1.21
C HIS A 15 6.16 -6.29 -1.34
N HIS A 16 5.37 -5.49 -2.07
CA HIS A 16 3.98 -5.80 -2.39
C HIS A 16 3.87 -7.06 -3.27
N VAL A 17 4.75 -7.21 -4.27
CA VAL A 17 4.80 -8.39 -5.15
C VAL A 17 5.06 -9.66 -4.33
N SER A 18 6.04 -9.63 -3.42
CA SER A 18 6.33 -10.75 -2.53
C SER A 18 5.14 -11.11 -1.64
N GLU A 19 4.46 -10.11 -1.07
CA GLU A 19 3.32 -10.33 -0.18
C GLU A 19 2.10 -10.89 -0.93
N VAL A 20 1.76 -10.34 -2.10
CA VAL A 20 0.69 -10.88 -2.97
C VAL A 20 0.96 -12.34 -3.33
N ARG A 21 2.20 -12.67 -3.71
CA ARG A 21 2.60 -14.06 -3.99
C ARG A 21 2.40 -14.95 -2.78
N ARG A 22 2.86 -14.52 -1.59
CA ARG A 22 2.71 -15.27 -0.33
C ARG A 22 1.24 -15.53 -0.01
N LEU A 23 0.38 -14.51 -0.13
CA LEU A 23 -1.04 -14.60 0.17
C LEU A 23 -1.77 -15.60 -0.73
N LEU A 24 -1.45 -15.59 -2.04
CA LEU A 24 -2.12 -16.43 -3.02
C LEU A 24 -1.58 -17.85 -3.06
N LEU A 25 -0.25 -18.04 -2.97
CA LEU A 25 0.36 -19.38 -2.90
C LEU A 25 0.00 -20.14 -1.63
N ALA A 26 -0.50 -19.45 -0.59
CA ALA A 26 -1.02 -20.09 0.61
C ALA A 26 -2.43 -20.70 0.42
N LEU A 27 -3.13 -20.40 -0.68
CA LEU A 27 -4.44 -20.97 -0.97
C LEU A 27 -4.28 -22.35 -1.64
N PRO A 28 -4.92 -23.41 -1.09
CA PRO A 28 -4.95 -24.71 -1.76
C PRO A 28 -5.53 -24.59 -3.18
N GLY A 29 -4.94 -25.28 -4.15
CA GLY A 29 -5.35 -25.22 -5.54
C GLY A 29 -4.72 -24.09 -6.36
N VAL A 30 -3.96 -23.18 -5.75
CA VAL A 30 -3.09 -22.24 -6.48
C VAL A 30 -1.77 -22.91 -6.81
N GLU A 31 -1.44 -22.98 -8.11
CA GLU A 31 -0.25 -23.68 -8.59
C GLU A 31 0.89 -22.72 -8.95
N ASP A 32 0.56 -21.59 -9.57
CA ASP A 32 1.54 -20.57 -9.96
C ASP A 32 0.96 -19.16 -9.86
N VAL A 33 1.83 -18.20 -9.53
CA VAL A 33 1.49 -16.78 -9.38
C VAL A 33 2.55 -15.95 -10.07
N TYR A 34 2.12 -15.13 -11.04
CA TYR A 34 2.90 -14.05 -11.62
C TYR A 34 2.30 -12.72 -11.15
N ALA A 35 3.05 -11.92 -10.40
CA ALA A 35 2.62 -10.60 -9.94
C ALA A 35 3.60 -9.54 -10.45
N SER A 36 3.08 -8.41 -10.94
CA SER A 36 3.89 -7.30 -11.47
C SER A 36 3.41 -5.97 -10.91
N SER A 37 4.25 -5.33 -10.08
CA SER A 37 4.04 -3.96 -9.63
C SER A 37 4.21 -2.93 -10.74
N ALA A 38 4.91 -3.24 -11.82
CA ALA A 38 5.00 -2.34 -12.98
C ALA A 38 3.67 -2.24 -13.75
N PHE A 39 2.88 -3.32 -13.75
CA PHE A 39 1.59 -3.39 -14.45
C PHE A 39 0.39 -3.38 -13.51
N HIS A 40 0.61 -3.34 -12.19
CA HIS A 40 -0.41 -3.47 -11.17
C HIS A 40 -1.35 -4.65 -11.42
N VAL A 41 -0.79 -5.81 -11.79
CA VAL A 41 -1.59 -6.99 -12.15
C VAL A 41 -1.03 -8.25 -11.51
N VAL A 42 -1.92 -9.18 -11.18
CA VAL A 42 -1.58 -10.54 -10.83
C VAL A 42 -2.25 -11.52 -11.79
N ARG A 43 -1.48 -12.52 -12.23
CA ARG A 43 -1.95 -13.64 -13.03
C ARG A 43 -1.70 -14.93 -12.26
N VAL A 44 -2.75 -15.70 -12.05
CA VAL A 44 -2.74 -16.89 -11.17
C VAL A 44 -3.21 -18.10 -11.96
N ARG A 45 -2.49 -19.21 -11.84
CA ARG A 45 -2.93 -20.51 -12.37
C ARG A 45 -3.54 -21.32 -11.24
N ILE A 46 -4.80 -21.72 -11.43
CA ILE A 46 -5.61 -22.39 -10.41
C ILE A 46 -6.21 -23.72 -10.88
N ASP A 47 -6.39 -24.61 -9.92
CA ASP A 47 -7.31 -25.74 -9.98
C ASP A 47 -8.72 -25.29 -9.54
N GLU A 48 -9.60 -25.14 -10.54
CA GLU A 48 -10.99 -24.69 -10.39
C GLU A 48 -11.85 -25.62 -9.52
N THR A 49 -11.39 -26.84 -9.25
CA THR A 49 -12.09 -27.76 -8.34
C THR A 49 -11.87 -27.43 -6.87
N THR A 50 -10.81 -26.66 -6.56
CA THR A 50 -10.38 -26.38 -5.19
C THR A 50 -10.49 -24.90 -4.82
N VAL A 51 -10.25 -24.00 -5.78
CA VAL A 51 -10.28 -22.54 -5.55
C VAL A 51 -10.89 -21.82 -6.74
N THR A 52 -11.59 -20.73 -6.48
CA THR A 52 -12.25 -19.91 -7.51
C THR A 52 -11.63 -18.51 -7.60
N GLU A 53 -11.88 -17.78 -8.68
CA GLU A 53 -11.48 -16.36 -8.79
C GLU A 53 -12.05 -15.52 -7.63
N ALA A 54 -13.26 -15.83 -7.15
CA ALA A 54 -13.89 -15.11 -6.04
C ALA A 54 -13.08 -15.25 -4.74
N ASP A 55 -12.50 -16.43 -4.49
CA ASP A 55 -11.64 -16.67 -3.32
C ASP A 55 -10.35 -15.86 -3.41
N LEU A 56 -9.73 -15.82 -4.60
CA LEU A 56 -8.54 -14.99 -4.85
C LEU A 56 -8.83 -13.51 -4.59
N ARG A 57 -9.93 -12.99 -5.17
CA ARG A 57 -10.35 -11.60 -4.99
C ARG A 57 -10.63 -11.28 -3.52
N THR A 58 -11.34 -12.15 -2.81
CA THR A 58 -11.65 -11.98 -1.39
C THR A 58 -10.36 -11.90 -0.56
N ARG A 59 -9.38 -12.75 -0.86
CA ARG A 59 -8.07 -12.74 -0.17
C ARG A 59 -7.29 -11.45 -0.44
N LEU A 60 -7.29 -10.98 -1.67
CA LEU A 60 -6.59 -9.75 -2.08
C LEU A 60 -7.26 -8.48 -1.54
N ASP A 61 -8.59 -8.47 -1.51
CA ASP A 61 -9.40 -7.37 -0.97
C ASP A 61 -9.18 -7.23 0.55
N SER A 62 -9.22 -8.36 1.27
CA SER A 62 -8.95 -8.39 2.71
C SER A 62 -7.55 -7.88 3.07
N ALA A 63 -6.59 -8.03 2.15
CA ALA A 63 -5.24 -7.50 2.28
C ALA A 63 -5.09 -6.05 1.80
N GLY A 64 -6.13 -5.45 1.21
CA GLY A 64 -6.15 -4.05 0.78
C GLY A 64 -5.54 -3.80 -0.60
N TYR A 65 -5.37 -4.83 -1.43
CA TYR A 65 -4.80 -4.68 -2.78
C TYR A 65 -5.81 -4.26 -3.85
N LEU A 66 -7.11 -4.48 -3.59
CA LEU A 66 -8.18 -4.09 -4.51
C LEU A 66 -8.71 -2.67 -4.24
N GLY A 67 -9.47 -2.17 -5.21
CA GLY A 67 -10.03 -0.83 -5.20
C GLY A 67 -9.04 0.25 -5.64
N GLU A 68 -9.53 1.47 -5.77
CA GLU A 68 -8.73 2.62 -6.20
C GLU A 68 -7.76 3.06 -5.10
N LEU A 69 -6.56 3.48 -5.52
CA LEU A 69 -5.64 4.16 -4.62
C LEU A 69 -6.21 5.54 -4.31
N ALA A 70 -6.56 5.78 -3.04
CA ALA A 70 -6.96 7.09 -2.58
C ALA A 70 -5.73 8.01 -2.60
N VAL A 71 -5.57 8.76 -3.68
CA VAL A 71 -4.57 9.82 -3.78
C VAL A 71 -5.24 11.09 -3.30
N GLU A 72 -4.82 11.59 -2.14
CA GLU A 72 -5.27 12.90 -1.69
C GLU A 72 -4.74 13.96 -2.66
N VAL A 73 -5.63 14.85 -3.10
CA VAL A 73 -5.28 15.96 -3.98
C VAL A 73 -5.28 17.25 -3.18
N GLU A 74 -4.19 18.01 -3.26
CA GLU A 74 -4.13 19.33 -2.64
C GLU A 74 -5.14 20.25 -3.34
N ALA A 75 -6.25 20.58 -2.66
CA ALA A 75 -7.19 21.58 -3.11
C ALA A 75 -6.56 22.97 -2.94
N TRP A 76 -5.91 23.47 -4.01
CA TRP A 76 -5.30 24.79 -4.00
C TRP A 76 -6.35 25.89 -3.77
N LYS A 77 -6.47 26.37 -2.53
CA LYS A 77 -7.17 27.62 -2.20
C LYS A 77 -6.15 28.74 -2.15
N SER A 78 -6.18 29.62 -3.14
CA SER A 78 -5.41 30.86 -3.09
C SER A 78 -5.85 31.71 -1.89
N GLY A 79 -4.94 31.97 -0.94
CA GLY A 79 -5.16 32.91 0.16
C GLY A 79 -5.33 32.30 1.57
N THR A 80 -5.16 30.99 1.77
CA THR A 80 -5.21 30.40 3.12
C THR A 80 -3.94 30.74 3.91
N PRO A 81 -4.03 31.33 5.12
CA PRO A 81 -2.88 31.61 5.96
C PRO A 81 -2.19 30.31 6.42
N LYS A 82 -0.86 30.41 6.56
CA LYS A 82 0.09 29.31 6.86
C LYS A 82 -0.09 28.64 8.23
N GLU A 83 -0.96 29.18 9.11
CA GLU A 83 -1.00 28.81 10.53
C GLU A 83 -2.30 28.14 11.00
N THR A 84 -3.35 28.07 10.17
CA THR A 84 -4.69 27.69 10.64
C THR A 84 -5.20 26.31 10.18
N GLU A 85 -4.53 25.64 9.25
CA GLU A 85 -4.96 24.32 8.79
C GLU A 85 -3.80 23.33 8.81
N ASP A 86 -4.04 22.18 9.43
CA ASP A 86 -3.16 21.00 9.45
C ASP A 86 -3.09 20.46 8.02
N ASN A 87 -2.23 21.06 7.18
CA ASN A 87 -2.10 20.74 5.77
C ASN A 87 -1.12 19.56 5.61
N PRO A 88 -1.61 18.34 5.28
CA PRO A 88 -0.77 17.16 5.17
C PRO A 88 0.25 17.25 4.02
N PHE A 89 0.10 18.20 3.09
CA PHE A 89 0.99 18.41 1.94
C PHE A 89 2.11 19.44 2.20
N ARG A 90 2.10 20.18 3.33
CA ARG A 90 3.04 21.27 3.59
C ARG A 90 3.82 21.06 4.88
N HIS A 91 4.97 20.41 4.77
CA HIS A 91 5.90 20.20 5.89
C HIS A 91 6.93 21.34 6.05
N THR A 92 6.60 22.57 5.63
CA THR A 92 7.54 23.70 5.66
C THR A 92 7.13 24.76 6.68
N VAL A 93 7.98 24.97 7.69
CA VAL A 93 7.83 26.03 8.69
C VAL A 93 8.74 27.22 8.36
N ALA A 94 8.32 28.45 8.63
CA ALA A 94 9.19 29.63 8.58
C ALA A 94 9.48 30.09 10.02
N LEU A 95 10.76 30.23 10.36
CA LEU A 95 11.22 30.65 11.68
C LEU A 95 12.07 31.92 11.49
N GLU A 96 11.73 33.02 12.16
CA GLU A 96 12.44 34.31 12.01
C GLU A 96 13.95 34.22 12.29
N GLY A 97 14.35 33.31 13.21
CA GLY A 97 15.75 33.10 13.56
C GLY A 97 16.57 32.30 12.52
N VAL A 98 15.93 31.71 11.52
CA VAL A 98 16.58 30.82 10.55
C VAL A 98 16.65 31.51 9.18
N LYS A 99 17.85 32.01 8.82
CA LYS A 99 18.10 32.74 7.57
C LYS A 99 18.44 31.85 6.36
N THR A 100 18.32 30.55 6.49
CA THR A 100 18.67 29.56 5.46
C THR A 100 17.58 28.50 5.33
N VAL A 101 17.58 27.74 4.24
CA VAL A 101 16.70 26.57 4.10
C VAL A 101 17.28 25.43 4.93
N THR A 102 16.50 24.91 5.88
CA THR A 102 16.85 23.76 6.71
C THR A 102 15.77 22.69 6.62
N PHE A 103 16.18 21.42 6.60
CA PHE A 103 15.27 20.28 6.63
C PHE A 103 15.23 19.70 8.05
N GLY A 104 14.05 19.68 8.66
CA GLY A 104 13.81 19.04 9.94
C GLY A 104 12.84 17.88 9.75
N GLN A 105 13.16 16.72 10.33
CA GLN A 105 12.28 15.56 10.34
C GLN A 105 11.97 15.21 11.80
N GLN A 106 10.69 15.29 12.17
CA GLN A 106 10.22 14.74 13.44
C GLN A 106 9.91 13.26 13.20
N VAL A 107 10.77 12.36 13.67
CA VAL A 107 10.58 10.92 13.57
C VAL A 107 9.92 10.43 14.85
N GLU A 108 8.59 10.40 14.88
CA GLU A 108 7.88 9.71 15.95
C GLU A 108 7.89 8.21 15.65
N GLU A 109 8.30 7.40 16.62
CA GLU A 109 8.31 5.94 16.50
C GLU A 109 6.86 5.42 16.56
N ALA A 110 6.22 5.29 15.40
CA ALA A 110 4.84 4.82 15.31
C ALA A 110 4.72 3.28 15.22
N GLY A 111 5.84 2.54 15.20
CA GLY A 111 5.86 1.08 15.03
C GLY A 111 5.24 0.59 13.70
N ARG A 112 5.00 1.50 12.76
CA ARG A 112 4.39 1.27 11.45
C ARG A 112 5.21 1.97 10.37
N PRO A 113 5.19 1.47 9.12
CA PRO A 113 5.85 2.13 8.01
C PRO A 113 5.33 3.57 7.84
N LEU A 114 6.20 4.46 7.36
CA LEU A 114 5.82 5.85 7.03
C LEU A 114 4.62 5.87 6.07
N TRP A 115 4.61 4.96 5.10
CA TRP A 115 3.50 4.72 4.19
C TRP A 115 2.89 3.34 4.45
N PRO A 116 1.60 3.26 4.82
CA PRO A 116 0.97 1.98 5.11
C PRO A 116 0.92 1.11 3.86
N CYS A 117 1.68 0.02 3.86
CA CYS A 117 1.69 -0.94 2.77
C CYS A 117 0.55 -1.97 2.95
N PRO A 118 -0.28 -2.25 1.94
CA PRO A 118 -1.31 -3.29 2.00
C PRO A 118 -0.72 -4.66 2.37
N GLY A 119 -1.43 -5.43 3.18
CA GLY A 119 -0.99 -6.73 3.67
C GLY A 119 0.14 -6.70 4.71
N MET A 120 0.65 -5.51 5.07
CA MET A 120 1.74 -5.35 6.04
C MET A 120 1.27 -4.48 7.22
N GLY A 121 1.06 -5.13 8.35
CA GLY A 121 0.65 -4.47 9.60
C GLY A 121 1.84 -4.00 10.45
N PRO A 122 1.57 -3.29 11.55
CA PRO A 122 2.57 -2.99 12.57
C PRO A 122 3.27 -4.27 13.04
N LEU A 123 4.57 -4.18 13.31
CA LEU A 123 5.30 -5.29 13.91
C LEU A 123 4.69 -5.57 15.29
N GLN A 124 4.18 -6.78 15.48
CA GLN A 124 3.80 -7.26 16.79
C GLN A 124 5.09 -7.35 17.63
N LYS A 125 5.08 -6.81 18.86
CA LYS A 125 6.18 -7.07 19.78
C LYS A 125 6.23 -8.59 20.01
N MET A 126 7.41 -9.19 19.83
CA MET A 126 7.62 -10.56 20.30
C MET A 126 7.54 -10.52 21.82
N ASP A 127 6.64 -11.32 22.39
CA ASP A 127 6.69 -11.64 23.81
C ASP A 127 8.00 -12.39 24.10
N GLU A 128 8.70 -12.00 25.17
CA GLU A 128 9.94 -12.64 25.65
C GLU A 128 9.73 -14.10 26.09
#